data_AF-A0A498FYP3-F1
#
_entry.id   AF-A0A498FYP3-F1
#
_cell.length_a   1.000
_cell.length_b   1.000
_cell.length_c   1.000
_cell.angle_alpha   90.00
_cell.angle_beta   90.00
_cell.angle_gamma   90.00
#
_symmetry.space_group_name_H-M   'P 1'
#
loop_
_entity.id
_entity.type
_entity.pdbx_description
1 polymer ?
#
loop_
_entity_poly.entity_id
_entity_poly.type
_entity_poly.pdbx_seq_one_letter_code
_entity_poly.pdbx_strand_id
1 'polypeptide(L)'
;ALAFGLGERRCAGTVHEGEHVACDAADAPYCDEHSGVWVCARCTGTCLKDEMDCHESHAMYFAAFAPDVLKVGVTREWRLGTRLREQGADRAAHIRTFPNGRIAREVEAELAAGDDLVDRVRVPTKLDGFGRAVDEAAWEALLDWFDP
;
A
#
# COMPACT_ATOMS: atom_id res chain seq x y z
N ALA A 1 41.74 -12.66 -5.34
CA ALA A 1 40.57 -11.85 -4.96
C ALA A 1 39.31 -12.63 -5.32
N LEU A 2 38.38 -12.83 -4.39
CA LEU A 2 37.08 -13.44 -4.71
C LEU A 2 36.24 -12.38 -5.43
N ALA A 3 36.01 -12.57 -6.72
CA ALA A 3 35.14 -11.71 -7.51
C ALA A 3 33.70 -12.21 -7.34
N PHE A 4 33.01 -11.75 -6.29
CA PHE A 4 31.57 -11.91 -6.17
C PHE A 4 30.87 -10.95 -7.13
N GLY A 5 30.94 -11.23 -8.43
CA GLY A 5 30.14 -10.56 -9.42
C GLY A 5 28.71 -11.11 -9.36
N LEU A 6 27.73 -10.23 -9.19
CA LEU A 6 26.36 -10.58 -9.55
C LEU A 6 26.36 -10.78 -11.08
N GLY A 7 26.04 -11.99 -11.52
CA GLY A 7 25.90 -12.30 -12.95
C GLY A 7 24.74 -11.54 -13.58
N GLU A 8 24.32 -11.97 -14.78
CA GLU A 8 23.15 -11.38 -15.42
C GLU A 8 21.90 -11.49 -14.54
N ARG A 9 21.05 -10.45 -14.58
CA ARG A 9 19.81 -10.43 -13.81
C ARG A 9 18.91 -11.54 -14.33
N ARG A 10 18.51 -12.48 -13.49
CA ARG A 10 17.58 -13.56 -13.81
C ARG A 10 16.45 -13.59 -12.79
N CYS A 11 15.33 -14.21 -13.15
CA CYS A 11 14.30 -14.52 -12.17
C CYS A 11 14.93 -15.42 -11.08
N ALA A 12 14.68 -15.09 -9.81
CA ALA A 12 15.27 -15.82 -8.69
C ALA A 12 14.67 -17.22 -8.49
N GLY A 13 13.57 -17.55 -9.17
CA GLY A 13 12.82 -18.79 -8.91
C GLY A 13 11.87 -18.65 -7.71
N THR A 14 11.38 -19.78 -7.21
CA THR A 14 10.48 -19.85 -6.05
C THR A 14 11.06 -20.79 -4.99
N VAL A 15 10.51 -20.73 -3.79
CA VAL A 15 10.76 -21.74 -2.75
C VAL A 15 9.48 -22.53 -2.55
N HIS A 16 9.55 -23.84 -2.79
CA HIS A 16 8.43 -24.77 -2.61
C HIS A 16 8.85 -25.83 -1.60
N GLU A 17 8.07 -25.99 -0.52
CA GLU A 17 8.33 -26.97 0.55
C GLU A 17 9.75 -26.89 1.17
N GLY A 18 10.34 -25.70 1.18
CA GLY A 18 11.69 -25.47 1.71
C GLY A 18 12.82 -25.72 0.70
N GLU A 19 12.49 -26.19 -0.50
CA GLU A 19 13.45 -26.35 -1.60
C GLU A 19 13.38 -25.17 -2.57
N HIS A 20 14.55 -24.74 -3.04
CA HIS A 20 14.64 -23.70 -4.05
C HIS A 20 14.45 -24.31 -5.43
N VAL A 21 13.47 -23.81 -6.18
CA VAL A 21 13.19 -24.17 -7.57
C VAL A 21 13.62 -23.00 -8.44
N ALA A 22 14.69 -23.19 -9.22
CA ALA A 22 15.18 -22.19 -10.15
C ALA A 22 14.14 -21.90 -11.26
N CYS A 23 14.15 -20.68 -11.80
CA CYS A 23 13.30 -20.34 -12.92
C CYS A 23 14.03 -20.62 -14.24
N ASP A 24 13.36 -21.35 -15.13
CA ASP A 24 13.91 -21.81 -16.40
C ASP A 24 13.68 -20.81 -17.54
N ALA A 25 13.02 -19.68 -17.26
CA ALA A 25 12.67 -18.68 -18.26
C ALA A 25 13.94 -18.04 -18.85
N ALA A 26 14.05 -18.08 -20.16
CA ALA A 26 15.18 -17.49 -20.90
C ALA A 26 15.18 -15.96 -20.86
N ASP A 27 13.99 -15.35 -20.75
CA ASP A 27 13.83 -13.90 -20.77
C ASP A 27 14.08 -13.29 -19.38
N ALA A 28 15.27 -12.75 -19.21
CA ALA A 28 15.68 -11.96 -18.07
C ALA A 28 15.01 -10.56 -18.05
N PRO A 29 14.71 -9.96 -16.89
CA PRO A 29 14.85 -10.48 -15.52
C PRO A 29 13.52 -10.95 -14.87
N TYR A 30 12.41 -10.96 -15.61
CA TYR A 30 11.09 -11.37 -15.11
C TYR A 30 10.50 -12.44 -16.03
N CYS A 31 10.24 -13.63 -15.50
CA CYS A 31 9.42 -14.62 -16.20
C CYS A 31 7.95 -14.19 -16.22
N ASP A 32 7.12 -14.82 -17.06
CA ASP A 32 5.69 -14.46 -17.19
C ASP A 32 4.97 -14.36 -15.85
N GLU A 33 5.23 -15.28 -14.92
CA GLU A 33 4.64 -15.30 -13.57
C GLU A 33 5.02 -14.06 -12.73
N HIS A 34 6.21 -13.51 -12.95
CA HIS A 34 6.72 -12.33 -12.24
C HIS A 34 6.73 -11.06 -13.11
N SER A 35 6.12 -11.13 -14.29
CA SER A 35 5.85 -9.97 -15.16
C SER A 35 4.58 -9.22 -14.73
N GLY A 36 3.75 -9.87 -13.90
CA GLY A 36 2.49 -9.34 -13.40
C GLY A 36 2.66 -8.03 -12.66
N VAL A 37 2.29 -6.93 -13.31
CA VAL A 37 2.22 -5.62 -12.66
C VAL A 37 0.97 -5.62 -11.80
N TRP A 38 1.08 -5.37 -10.49
CA TRP A 38 -0.09 -5.21 -9.64
C TRP A 38 -0.77 -3.85 -9.93
N VAL A 39 -1.49 -3.77 -11.04
CA VAL A 39 -2.10 -2.52 -11.55
C VAL A 39 -3.09 -1.90 -10.56
N CYS A 40 -3.74 -2.71 -9.72
CA CYS A 40 -4.65 -2.22 -8.68
C CYS A 40 -3.94 -1.39 -7.59
N ALA A 41 -2.62 -1.51 -7.44
CA ALA A 41 -1.84 -0.65 -6.55
C ALA A 41 -1.62 0.77 -7.11
N ARG A 42 -1.95 1.00 -8.39
CA ARG A 42 -1.87 2.30 -9.09
C ARG A 42 -3.24 2.84 -9.52
N CYS A 43 -4.28 2.05 -9.35
CA CYS A 43 -5.65 2.43 -9.72
C CYS A 43 -6.16 3.51 -8.77
N THR A 44 -6.73 4.58 -9.32
CA THR A 44 -7.38 5.69 -8.60
C THR A 44 -8.91 5.60 -8.67
N GLY A 45 -9.44 4.39 -8.92
CA GLY A 45 -10.86 4.17 -9.21
C GLY A 45 -11.16 3.96 -10.70
N THR A 46 -10.35 4.49 -11.59
CA THR A 46 -10.39 4.10 -13.00
C THR A 46 -9.67 2.76 -13.18
N CYS A 47 -10.44 1.69 -13.41
CA CYS A 47 -9.88 0.35 -13.57
C CYS A 47 -8.87 0.31 -14.73
N LEU A 48 -7.67 -0.21 -14.45
CA LEU A 48 -6.59 -0.37 -15.43
C LEU A 48 -6.57 -1.77 -16.08
N LYS A 49 -7.51 -2.63 -15.71
CA LYS A 49 -7.74 -3.94 -16.31
C LYS A 49 -8.89 -3.86 -17.30
N ASP A 50 -8.88 -4.75 -18.29
CA ASP A 50 -10.01 -4.92 -19.22
C ASP A 50 -11.30 -5.31 -18.49
N GLU A 51 -11.18 -6.16 -17.46
CA GLU A 51 -12.28 -6.54 -16.58
C GLU A 51 -11.94 -6.23 -15.12
N MET A 52 -12.88 -5.61 -14.42
CA MET A 52 -12.76 -5.30 -13.00
C MET A 52 -13.03 -6.56 -12.18
N ASP A 53 -12.11 -6.93 -11.29
CA ASP A 53 -12.21 -8.10 -10.41
C ASP A 53 -12.18 -7.76 -8.91
N CYS A 54 -12.11 -6.47 -8.55
CA CYS A 54 -11.97 -6.01 -7.16
C CYS A 54 -13.32 -5.90 -6.40
N HIS A 55 -14.13 -6.97 -6.44
CA HIS A 55 -15.50 -6.98 -5.90
C HIS A 55 -15.62 -7.16 -4.38
N GLU A 56 -14.53 -7.52 -3.70
CA GLU A 56 -14.54 -7.68 -2.24
C GLU A 56 -14.72 -6.33 -1.54
N SER A 57 -15.31 -6.35 -0.33
CA SER A 57 -15.40 -5.17 0.54
C SER A 57 -14.03 -4.57 0.83
N HIS A 58 -13.96 -3.24 0.78
CA HIS A 58 -12.74 -2.48 1.08
C HIS A 58 -12.99 -1.50 2.22
N ALA A 59 -12.09 -1.51 3.20
CA ALA A 59 -12.05 -0.52 4.26
C ALA A 59 -11.18 0.67 3.83
N MET A 60 -11.73 1.87 3.99
CA MET A 60 -11.00 3.13 3.96
C MET A 60 -10.61 3.51 5.39
N TYR A 61 -9.38 3.96 5.57
CA TYR A 61 -8.81 4.29 6.87
C TYR A 61 -7.95 5.56 6.78
N PHE A 62 -7.79 6.23 7.92
CA PHE A 62 -6.70 7.17 8.12
C PHE A 62 -5.56 6.55 8.88
N ALA A 63 -4.36 7.05 8.61
CA ALA A 63 -3.14 6.72 9.31
C ALA A 63 -2.34 8.00 9.53
N ALA A 64 -1.84 8.21 10.74
CA ALA A 64 -0.92 9.29 11.04
C ALA A 64 0.51 8.77 11.18
N PHE A 65 1.45 9.56 10.66
CA PHE A 65 2.88 9.35 10.79
C PHE A 65 3.46 10.62 11.40
N ALA A 66 4.18 10.45 12.51
CA ALA A 66 4.70 11.58 13.25
C ALA A 66 5.67 12.44 12.40
N PRO A 67 5.74 13.76 12.65
CA PRO A 67 4.83 14.48 13.52
C PRO A 67 3.50 14.82 12.83
N ASP A 68 3.49 15.12 11.54
CA ASP A 68 2.43 15.91 10.89
C ASP A 68 1.95 15.33 9.55
N VAL A 69 2.22 14.05 9.26
CA VAL A 69 1.82 13.42 8.00
C VAL A 69 0.55 12.59 8.20
N LEU A 70 -0.54 13.05 7.61
CA LEU A 70 -1.83 12.35 7.60
C LEU A 70 -2.06 11.65 6.26
N LYS A 71 -2.44 10.39 6.31
CA LYS A 71 -2.60 9.51 5.16
C LYS A 71 -4.02 8.97 5.08
N VAL A 72 -4.63 9.03 3.90
CA VAL A 72 -5.79 8.21 3.55
C VAL A 72 -5.33 6.93 2.84
N GLY A 73 -5.98 5.82 3.16
CA GLY A 73 -5.63 4.53 2.58
C GLY A 73 -6.83 3.62 2.39
N VAL A 74 -6.77 2.74 1.40
CA VAL A 74 -7.73 1.65 1.23
C VAL A 74 -7.07 0.27 1.22
N THR A 75 -7.84 -0.71 1.67
CA THR A 75 -7.45 -2.12 1.68
C THR A 75 -8.68 -2.99 1.69
N ARG A 76 -8.54 -4.28 1.33
CA ARG A 76 -9.60 -5.25 1.60
C ARG A 76 -9.93 -5.23 3.08
N GLU A 77 -11.22 -5.23 3.41
CA GLU A 77 -11.71 -5.06 4.78
C GLU A 77 -11.06 -6.07 5.74
N TRP A 78 -11.04 -7.34 5.37
CA TRP A 78 -10.42 -8.41 6.17
C TRP A 78 -8.90 -8.26 6.36
N ARG A 79 -8.22 -7.45 5.54
CA ARG A 79 -6.78 -7.14 5.65
C ARG A 79 -6.46 -5.90 6.48
N LEU A 80 -7.46 -5.13 6.92
CA LEU A 80 -7.24 -3.82 7.54
C LEU A 80 -6.21 -3.87 8.68
N GLY A 81 -6.42 -4.75 9.66
CA GLY A 81 -5.51 -4.87 10.79
C GLY A 81 -4.06 -5.22 10.38
N THR A 82 -3.87 -6.06 9.37
CA THR A 82 -2.53 -6.39 8.87
C THR A 82 -1.90 -5.19 8.15
N ARG A 83 -2.68 -4.52 7.29
CA ARG A 83 -2.22 -3.37 6.50
C ARG A 83 -1.79 -2.18 7.35
N LEU A 84 -2.48 -1.94 8.47
CA LEU A 84 -2.11 -0.87 9.41
C LEU A 84 -0.74 -1.15 10.05
N ARG A 85 -0.48 -2.41 10.44
CA ARG A 85 0.80 -2.84 11.01
C ARG A 85 1.96 -2.80 10.01
N GLU A 86 1.73 -3.26 8.78
CA GLU A 86 2.74 -3.28 7.70
C GLU A 86 3.29 -1.89 7.37
N GLN A 87 2.48 -0.84 7.56
CA GLN A 87 2.88 0.52 7.18
C GLN A 87 3.71 1.24 8.25
N GLY A 88 3.65 0.79 9.51
CA GLY A 88 4.31 1.45 10.63
C GLY A 88 3.73 2.84 10.93
N ALA A 89 2.41 2.99 10.85
CA ALA A 89 1.72 4.20 11.27
C ALA A 89 1.70 4.30 12.81
N ASP A 90 1.82 5.51 13.34
CA ASP A 90 1.77 5.78 14.78
C ASP A 90 0.34 5.73 15.32
N ARG A 91 -0.63 6.20 14.52
CA ARG A 91 -2.07 6.11 14.78
C ARG A 91 -2.81 5.66 13.53
N ALA A 92 -3.98 5.05 13.72
CA ALA A 92 -4.86 4.70 12.62
C ALA A 92 -6.32 4.63 13.06
N ALA A 93 -7.23 4.93 12.14
CA ALA A 93 -8.67 4.85 12.34
C ALA A 93 -9.34 4.25 11.10
N HIS A 94 -10.26 3.30 11.31
CA HIS A 94 -11.17 2.85 10.26
C HIS A 94 -12.27 3.90 10.09
N ILE A 95 -12.55 4.30 8.85
CA ILE A 95 -13.49 5.39 8.58
C ILE A 95 -14.78 4.87 7.97
N ARG A 96 -14.66 4.10 6.88
CA ARG A 96 -15.83 3.59 6.15
C ARG A 96 -15.49 2.31 5.40
N THR A 97 -16.47 1.44 5.22
CA THR A 97 -16.37 0.28 4.32
C THR A 97 -17.17 0.52 3.04
N PHE A 98 -16.60 0.13 1.91
CA PHE A 98 -17.19 0.18 0.58
C PHE A 98 -17.42 -1.24 0.06
N PRO A 99 -18.45 -1.44 -0.79
CA PRO A 99 -18.79 -2.77 -1.31
C PRO A 99 -17.78 -3.32 -2.32
N ASN A 100 -16.91 -2.49 -2.89
CA ASN A 100 -15.86 -2.92 -3.80
C ASN A 100 -14.66 -1.97 -3.76
N GLY A 101 -13.53 -2.45 -4.29
CA GLY A 101 -12.27 -1.73 -4.29
C GLY A 101 -12.17 -0.59 -5.30
N ARG A 102 -13.08 -0.52 -6.28
CA ARG A 102 -13.13 0.58 -7.25
C ARG A 102 -13.65 1.84 -6.57
N ILE A 103 -14.84 1.77 -5.99
CA ILE A 103 -15.48 2.90 -5.29
C ILE A 103 -14.57 3.39 -4.15
N ALA A 104 -13.97 2.48 -3.38
CA ALA A 104 -13.04 2.86 -2.32
C ALA A 104 -11.87 3.70 -2.84
N ARG A 105 -11.29 3.33 -3.99
CA ARG A 105 -10.15 4.05 -4.60
C ARG A 105 -10.55 5.37 -5.25
N GLU A 106 -11.77 5.48 -5.77
CA GLU A 106 -12.31 6.76 -6.27
C GLU A 106 -12.33 7.78 -5.12
N VAL A 107 -12.90 7.40 -3.98
CA VAL A 107 -12.98 8.26 -2.79
C VAL A 107 -11.59 8.53 -2.20
N GLU A 108 -10.71 7.51 -2.11
CA GLU A 108 -9.32 7.70 -1.66
C GLU A 108 -8.57 8.73 -2.51
N ALA A 109 -8.69 8.62 -3.83
CA ALA A 109 -8.02 9.52 -4.77
C ALA A 109 -8.57 10.95 -4.69
N GLU A 110 -9.89 11.11 -4.51
CA GLU A 110 -10.52 12.41 -4.30
C GLU A 110 -10.01 13.07 -3.01
N LEU A 111 -9.96 12.32 -1.90
CA LEU A 111 -9.45 12.81 -0.62
C LEU A 111 -7.96 13.15 -0.67
N ALA A 112 -7.16 12.32 -1.34
CA ALA A 112 -5.72 12.55 -1.50
C ALA A 112 -5.36 13.66 -2.50
N ALA A 113 -6.34 14.17 -3.26
CA ALA A 113 -6.15 15.31 -4.15
C ALA A 113 -6.28 16.66 -3.42
N GLY A 114 -6.78 16.67 -2.18
CA GLY A 114 -6.73 17.83 -1.28
C GLY A 114 -5.34 18.05 -0.69
N ASP A 115 -5.20 19.09 0.13
CA ASP A 115 -3.90 19.49 0.70
C ASP A 115 -3.57 18.74 2.02
N ASP A 116 -4.56 18.15 2.69
CA ASP A 116 -4.42 17.64 4.06
C ASP A 116 -4.06 16.15 4.15
N LEU A 117 -4.23 15.39 3.05
CA LEU A 117 -4.10 13.93 3.04
C LEU A 117 -3.21 13.45 1.91
N VAL A 118 -2.30 12.53 2.22
CA VAL A 118 -1.51 11.81 1.21
C VAL A 118 -2.01 10.38 1.00
N ASP A 119 -1.78 9.83 -0.19
CA ASP A 119 -2.02 8.41 -0.49
C ASP A 119 -0.78 7.53 -0.28
N ARG A 120 0.37 8.13 0.04
CA ARG A 120 1.65 7.43 0.20
C ARG A 120 2.59 8.18 1.12
N VAL A 121 3.23 7.44 2.04
CA VAL A 121 4.30 7.95 2.89
C VAL A 121 5.60 7.21 2.57
N ARG A 122 6.66 7.97 2.24
CA ARG A 122 7.98 7.41 1.89
C ARG A 122 8.72 6.97 3.15
N VAL A 123 9.61 5.99 3.00
CA VAL A 123 10.40 5.45 4.13
C VAL A 123 11.22 6.54 4.85
N PRO A 124 11.94 7.45 4.17
CA PRO A 124 12.65 8.53 4.86
C PRO A 124 11.76 9.37 5.77
N THR A 125 10.56 9.75 5.31
CA THR A 125 9.58 10.50 6.12
C THR A 125 9.21 9.77 7.40
N LYS A 126 9.01 8.45 7.33
CA LYS A 126 8.70 7.63 8.53
C LYS A 126 9.87 7.57 9.51
N LEU A 127 11.10 7.49 8.98
CA LEU A 127 12.31 7.48 9.80
C LEU A 127 12.54 8.82 10.48
N ASP A 128 12.30 9.93 9.77
CA ASP A 128 12.45 11.30 10.31
C ASP A 128 11.47 11.58 11.46
N GLY A 129 10.29 10.95 11.42
CA GLY A 129 9.27 10.99 12.47
C GLY A 129 9.52 10.07 13.66
N PHE A 130 10.45 9.12 13.54
CA PHE A 130 10.61 8.05 14.53
C PHE A 130 10.97 8.61 15.92
N GLY A 131 10.21 8.21 16.94
CA GLY A 131 10.37 8.70 18.31
C GLY A 131 9.78 10.09 18.57
N ARG A 132 9.08 10.70 17.61
CA ARG A 132 8.32 11.93 17.80
C ARG A 132 6.86 11.62 18.09
N ALA A 133 6.15 12.58 18.69
CA ALA A 133 4.71 12.51 18.83
C ALA A 133 4.03 12.96 17.54
N VAL A 134 2.91 12.33 17.21
CA VAL A 134 1.96 12.82 16.21
C VAL A 134 1.33 14.11 16.73
N ASP A 135 1.12 15.09 15.85
CA ASP A 135 0.28 16.26 16.09
C ASP A 135 -1.15 15.81 16.41
N GLU A 136 -1.46 15.79 17.70
CA GLU A 136 -2.76 15.35 18.21
C GLU A 136 -3.88 16.25 17.73
N ALA A 137 -3.65 17.57 17.62
CA ALA A 137 -4.70 18.49 17.21
C ALA A 137 -5.07 18.26 15.73
N ALA A 138 -4.08 18.07 14.86
CA ALA A 138 -4.32 17.74 13.46
C ALA A 138 -5.00 16.38 13.29
N TRP A 139 -4.60 15.38 14.09
CA TRP A 139 -5.22 14.05 14.07
C TRP A 139 -6.69 14.08 14.49
N GLU A 140 -7.02 14.70 15.61
CA GLU A 140 -8.41 14.79 16.09
C GLU A 140 -9.28 15.63 15.14
N ALA A 141 -8.76 16.75 14.63
CA ALA A 141 -9.49 17.57 13.66
C ALA A 141 -9.83 16.81 12.36
N LEU A 142 -8.93 15.94 11.89
CA LEU A 142 -9.19 15.07 10.76
C LEU A 142 -10.29 14.05 11.10
N LEU A 143 -10.25 13.43 12.29
CA LEU A 143 -11.27 12.48 12.71
C LEU A 143 -12.64 13.14 12.84
N ASP A 144 -12.71 14.36 13.38
CA ASP A 144 -13.96 15.11 13.50
C ASP A 144 -14.64 15.40 12.15
N TRP A 145 -13.86 15.53 11.05
CA TRP A 145 -14.44 15.69 9.71
C TRP A 145 -15.12 14.43 9.19
N PHE A 146 -14.78 13.26 9.75
CA PHE A 146 -15.23 11.95 9.29
C PHE A 146 -15.98 11.12 10.35
N ASP A 147 -16.06 11.60 11.59
CA ASP A 147 -16.88 11.00 12.63
C ASP A 147 -18.36 11.04 12.15
N PRO A 148 -19.07 9.89 12.13
CA PRO A 148 -20.20 9.61 11.24
C PRO A 148 -21.54 10.27 11.60
#